data_AF-A0A8U0QWW1-F1
#
_entry.id   AF-A0A8U0QWW1-F1
#
_cell.length_a   1.000
_cell.length_b   1.000
_cell.length_c   1.000
_cell.angle_alpha   90.00
_cell.angle_beta   90.00
_cell.angle_gamma   90.00
#
_symmetry.space_group_name_H-M   'P 1'
#
loop_
_entity.id
_entity.type
_entity.pdbx_description
1 polymer ?
#
loop_
_entity_poly.entity_id
_entity_poly.type
_entity_poly.pdbx_seq_one_letter_code
_entity_poly.pdbx_strand_id
1 'polypeptide(L)'
;MNEEEMISGEDVMSEGMSSGGHPGMKRRRVFRFTRERQRVKDAAGVLFRYKKILLTYQRLKNMSKAFQIHGVDRNTVASTTPIAEMLLVAPEKVAEVGEFDPSKEKLLDYARRCYVALDEETLSRVQALKKNNLLLPISYRLKGGEDSLKEKETHATTN
;
A
#
# COMPACT_ATOMS: atom_id res chain seq x y z
N MET A 1 47.30 72.61 -35.03
CA MET A 1 45.89 72.71 -35.46
C MET A 1 45.17 71.53 -34.81
N ASN A 2 44.16 71.72 -33.97
CA ASN A 2 43.75 72.92 -33.21
C ASN A 2 42.97 72.45 -31.94
N GLU A 3 42.30 73.37 -31.23
CA GLU A 3 41.35 73.21 -30.10
C GLU A 3 40.22 72.15 -30.34
N GLU A 4 39.42 71.59 -29.40
CA GLU A 4 38.78 71.99 -28.12
C GLU A 4 37.59 72.99 -28.30
N GLU A 5 36.43 72.96 -27.62
CA GLU A 5 35.78 72.12 -26.56
C GLU A 5 35.32 70.70 -27.03
N MET A 6 34.62 69.78 -26.31
CA MET A 6 33.69 69.70 -25.14
C MET A 6 32.18 70.02 -25.37
N ILE A 7 31.29 69.39 -24.54
CA ILE A 7 29.85 69.71 -24.26
C ILE A 7 28.85 69.54 -25.44
N SER A 8 27.56 69.14 -25.28
CA SER A 8 26.80 68.41 -24.24
C SER A 8 25.56 67.74 -24.89
N GLY A 9 24.73 67.00 -24.12
CA GLY A 9 23.49 66.40 -24.65
C GLY A 9 22.83 65.38 -23.72
N GLU A 10 22.29 65.83 -22.59
CA GLU A 10 21.52 65.00 -21.66
C GLU A 10 20.01 65.05 -21.98
N ASP A 11 19.37 63.90 -22.23
CA ASP A 11 17.95 63.69 -21.87
C ASP A 11 17.52 62.20 -21.93
N VAL A 12 17.35 61.61 -20.73
CA VAL A 12 16.07 61.05 -20.26
C VAL A 12 15.36 59.92 -21.09
N MET A 13 15.48 58.69 -20.54
CA MET A 13 14.44 57.64 -20.38
C MET A 13 14.38 56.39 -21.29
N SER A 14 14.11 55.27 -20.58
CA SER A 14 13.51 53.99 -20.97
C SER A 14 14.45 52.83 -21.37
N GLU A 15 14.28 51.71 -20.66
CA GLU A 15 15.17 50.53 -20.71
C GLU A 15 15.03 49.68 -21.98
N GLY A 16 16.16 49.14 -22.42
CA GLY A 16 16.24 48.18 -23.51
C GLY A 16 15.59 46.83 -23.17
N MET A 17 14.57 46.52 -23.95
CA MET A 17 14.01 45.20 -24.25
C MET A 17 14.94 43.98 -24.00
N SER A 18 14.36 42.90 -23.44
CA SER A 18 14.81 41.50 -23.61
C SER A 18 16.04 40.98 -22.83
N SER A 19 15.99 40.99 -21.49
CA SER A 19 16.83 40.10 -20.63
C SER A 19 16.14 38.74 -20.37
N GLY A 20 15.74 38.06 -21.45
CA GLY A 20 14.84 36.89 -21.41
C GLY A 20 15.43 35.60 -20.84
N GLY A 21 15.35 35.42 -19.52
CA GLY A 21 15.29 34.09 -18.86
C GLY A 21 16.59 33.31 -18.75
N HIS A 22 17.06 33.13 -17.51
CA HIS A 22 18.17 32.23 -17.14
C HIS A 22 18.09 30.87 -17.86
N PRO A 23 19.18 30.36 -18.49
CA PRO A 23 19.16 29.09 -19.20
C PRO A 23 18.75 27.96 -18.27
N GLY A 24 17.64 27.30 -18.62
CA GLY A 24 16.83 26.56 -17.65
C GLY A 24 17.61 25.49 -16.90
N MET A 25 17.82 25.72 -15.59
CA MET A 25 18.29 24.70 -14.66
C MET A 25 17.33 23.51 -14.74
N LYS A 26 17.77 22.45 -15.44
CA LYS A 26 16.94 21.31 -15.81
C LYS A 26 16.51 20.60 -14.54
N ARG A 27 15.36 20.98 -13.98
CA ARG A 27 14.68 20.33 -12.86
C ARG A 27 14.57 18.85 -13.21
N ARG A 28 15.53 18.06 -12.71
CA ARG A 28 15.63 16.63 -12.94
C ARG A 28 14.34 16.05 -12.42
N ARG A 29 13.41 15.75 -13.33
CA ARG A 29 12.10 15.19 -12.98
C ARG A 29 12.42 13.95 -12.18
N VAL A 30 12.19 13.99 -10.87
CA VAL A 30 12.34 12.81 -10.04
C VAL A 30 11.28 11.87 -10.58
N PHE A 31 11.73 10.89 -11.37
CA PHE A 31 10.92 9.75 -11.74
C PHE A 31 10.65 9.00 -10.44
N ARG A 32 9.64 9.50 -9.72
CA ARG A 32 8.87 8.70 -8.78
C ARG A 32 8.37 7.56 -9.65
N PHE A 33 9.07 6.43 -9.59
CA PHE A 33 8.56 5.17 -10.06
C PHE A 33 7.26 4.97 -9.30
N THR A 34 6.15 5.35 -9.92
CA THR A 34 4.80 4.99 -9.51
C THR A 34 4.74 3.49 -9.70
N ARG A 35 5.25 2.76 -8.70
CA ARG A 35 5.26 1.29 -8.65
C ARG A 35 3.87 0.87 -9.03
N GLU A 36 3.74 0.33 -10.24
CA GLU A 36 2.44 0.02 -10.79
C GLU A 36 1.76 -0.94 -9.83
N ARG A 37 0.49 -0.67 -9.52
CA ARG A 37 -0.23 -1.40 -8.46
C ARG A 37 -0.64 -2.77 -8.98
N GLN A 38 0.36 -3.65 -9.15
CA GLN A 38 0.23 -4.95 -9.77
C GLN A 38 -0.91 -5.72 -9.11
N ARG A 39 -1.98 -5.93 -9.86
CA ARG A 39 -3.12 -6.73 -9.40
C ARG A 39 -2.64 -8.16 -9.26
N VAL A 40 -2.81 -8.72 -8.06
CA VAL A 40 -2.62 -10.14 -7.81
C VAL A 40 -3.86 -10.86 -8.33
N LYS A 41 -3.66 -11.98 -9.02
CA LYS A 41 -4.74 -12.83 -9.52
C LYS A 41 -4.94 -14.07 -8.63
N ASP A 42 -3.89 -14.50 -7.93
CA ASP A 42 -3.73 -15.85 -7.41
C ASP A 42 -3.43 -15.88 -5.91
N ALA A 43 -3.87 -16.92 -5.20
CA ALA A 43 -3.67 -17.09 -3.76
C ALA A 43 -2.19 -17.03 -3.33
N ALA A 44 -1.28 -17.61 -4.12
CA ALA A 44 0.17 -17.52 -3.86
C ALA A 44 0.70 -16.08 -3.92
N GLY A 45 0.15 -15.25 -4.82
CA GLY A 45 0.47 -13.82 -4.91
C GLY A 45 -0.04 -13.02 -3.72
N VAL A 46 -1.16 -13.42 -3.11
CA VAL A 46 -1.67 -12.86 -1.85
C VAL A 46 -0.69 -13.17 -0.73
N LEU A 47 -0.32 -14.45 -0.56
CA LEU A 47 0.59 -14.91 0.49
C LEU A 47 1.98 -14.24 0.39
N PHE A 48 2.55 -14.13 -0.81
CA PHE A 48 3.82 -13.45 -1.04
C PHE A 48 3.78 -11.96 -0.68
N ARG A 49 2.69 -11.28 -1.05
CA ARG A 49 2.44 -9.87 -0.69
C ARG A 49 2.26 -9.71 0.83
N TYR A 50 1.48 -10.57 1.45
CA TYR A 50 1.25 -10.57 2.91
C TYR A 50 2.58 -10.74 3.67
N LYS A 51 3.39 -11.76 3.32
CA LYS A 51 4.72 -12.00 3.91
C LYS A 51 5.66 -10.78 3.77
N LYS A 52 5.66 -10.10 2.61
CA LYS A 52 6.46 -8.87 2.40
C LYS A 52 6.00 -7.68 3.25
N ILE A 53 4.69 -7.48 3.39
CA ILE A 53 4.13 -6.43 4.25
C ILE A 53 4.43 -6.75 5.72
N LEU A 54 4.24 -8.00 6.15
CA LEU A 54 4.55 -8.49 7.50
C LEU A 54 6.00 -8.23 7.90
N LEU A 55 6.97 -8.63 7.08
CA LEU A 55 8.40 -8.37 7.34
C LEU A 55 8.71 -6.87 7.49
N THR A 56 7.96 -6.01 6.80
CA THR A 56 8.12 -4.55 6.87
C THR A 56 7.43 -3.97 8.12
N TYR A 57 6.26 -4.48 8.48
CA TYR A 57 5.57 -4.15 9.72
C TYR A 57 6.39 -4.59 10.94
N GLN A 58 6.96 -5.78 10.95
CA GLN A 58 7.82 -6.28 12.03
C GLN A 58 9.00 -5.35 12.31
N ARG A 59 9.61 -4.77 11.26
CA ARG A 59 10.73 -3.82 11.33
C ARG A 59 10.35 -2.38 11.68
N LEU A 60 9.19 -1.89 11.22
CA LEU A 60 8.79 -0.49 11.37
C LEU A 60 7.72 -0.23 12.44
N LYS A 61 7.04 -1.29 12.90
CA LYS A 61 5.83 -1.30 13.76
C LYS A 61 4.68 -0.38 13.27
N ASN A 62 4.75 0.10 12.04
CA ASN A 62 3.82 1.08 11.47
C ASN A 62 3.12 0.49 10.23
N MET A 63 1.83 0.16 10.39
CA MET A 63 1.00 -0.46 9.35
C MET A 63 0.85 0.44 8.11
N SER A 64 0.50 1.72 8.31
CA SER A 64 0.34 2.69 7.22
C SER A 64 1.61 2.85 6.38
N LYS A 65 2.79 2.85 7.04
CA LYS A 65 4.07 2.94 6.34
C LYS A 65 4.42 1.65 5.59
N ALA A 66 4.13 0.48 6.15
CA ALA A 66 4.31 -0.79 5.46
C ALA A 66 3.42 -0.88 4.20
N PHE A 67 2.14 -0.52 4.29
CA PHE A 67 1.23 -0.46 3.14
C PHE A 67 1.72 0.53 2.07
N GLN A 68 2.19 1.73 2.46
CA GLN A 68 2.74 2.73 1.55
C GLN A 68 3.97 2.20 0.77
N ILE A 69 4.90 1.51 1.45
CA ILE A 69 6.14 0.98 0.85
C ILE A 69 5.85 -0.10 -0.20
N HIS A 70 4.84 -0.94 0.02
CA HIS A 70 4.43 -2.00 -0.91
C HIS A 70 3.38 -1.55 -1.94
N GLY A 71 2.87 -0.32 -1.84
CA GLY A 71 1.90 0.24 -2.79
C GLY A 71 0.49 -0.37 -2.70
N VAL A 72 0.13 -0.95 -1.56
CA VAL A 72 -1.13 -1.71 -1.36
C VAL A 72 -2.11 -0.92 -0.52
N ASP A 73 -3.40 -1.03 -0.82
CA ASP A 73 -4.48 -0.46 0.00
C ASP A 73 -4.82 -1.35 1.21
N ARG A 74 -5.13 -0.73 2.37
CA ARG A 74 -5.47 -1.45 3.61
C ARG A 74 -6.65 -2.40 3.43
N ASN A 75 -7.67 -1.99 2.68
CA ASN A 75 -8.87 -2.80 2.49
C ASN A 75 -8.57 -3.97 1.56
N THR A 76 -7.77 -3.77 0.51
CA THR A 76 -7.30 -4.86 -0.36
C THR A 76 -6.55 -5.95 0.43
N VAL A 77 -5.72 -5.56 1.41
CA VAL A 77 -5.13 -6.52 2.35
C VAL A 77 -6.23 -7.17 3.20
N ALA A 78 -7.05 -6.40 3.92
CA ALA A 78 -8.09 -6.91 4.81
C ALA A 78 -9.14 -7.83 4.14
N SER A 79 -9.43 -7.66 2.85
CA SER A 79 -10.31 -8.54 2.06
C SER A 79 -9.64 -9.85 1.63
N THR A 80 -8.31 -9.92 1.62
CA THR A 80 -7.54 -11.09 1.16
C THR A 80 -6.73 -11.76 2.28
N THR A 81 -6.66 -11.14 3.45
CA THR A 81 -6.07 -11.70 4.68
C THR A 81 -6.53 -13.12 5.01
N PRO A 82 -7.83 -13.52 4.90
CA PRO A 82 -8.26 -14.89 5.22
C PRO A 82 -7.51 -15.97 4.43
N ILE A 83 -7.19 -15.71 3.15
CA ILE A 83 -6.39 -16.61 2.31
C ILE A 83 -4.98 -16.78 2.89
N ALA A 84 -4.34 -15.67 3.25
CA ALA A 84 -2.98 -15.69 3.77
C ALA A 84 -2.90 -16.31 5.16
N GLU A 85 -3.91 -16.14 6.00
CA GLU A 85 -3.93 -16.67 7.37
C GLU A 85 -4.26 -18.16 7.40
N MET A 86 -5.18 -18.64 6.55
CA MET A 86 -5.38 -20.09 6.34
C MET A 86 -4.09 -20.77 5.86
N LEU A 87 -3.45 -20.23 4.81
CA LEU A 87 -2.17 -20.72 4.27
C LEU A 87 -0.96 -20.62 5.23
N LEU A 88 -1.12 -20.04 6.42
CA LEU A 88 -0.07 -19.88 7.44
C LEU A 88 -0.37 -20.60 8.76
N VAL A 89 -1.64 -20.84 9.09
CA VAL A 89 -2.07 -21.30 10.43
C VAL A 89 -2.84 -22.63 10.38
N ALA A 90 -3.47 -22.94 9.25
CA ALA A 90 -4.17 -24.19 9.02
C ALA A 90 -4.07 -24.62 7.53
N PRO A 91 -2.88 -24.95 7.01
CA PRO A 91 -2.72 -25.45 5.64
C PRO A 91 -3.56 -26.72 5.38
N GLU A 92 -3.87 -27.51 6.41
CA GLU A 92 -4.79 -28.65 6.37
C GLU A 92 -6.21 -28.24 5.93
N LYS A 93 -6.70 -27.07 6.37
CA LYS A 93 -8.05 -26.55 6.03
C LYS A 93 -8.15 -26.10 4.57
N VAL A 94 -7.03 -25.92 3.87
CA VAL A 94 -7.03 -25.61 2.43
C VAL A 94 -7.60 -26.78 1.61
N ALA A 95 -7.44 -28.03 2.07
CA ALA A 95 -8.05 -29.19 1.42
C ALA A 95 -9.58 -29.22 1.58
N GLU A 96 -10.11 -28.76 2.72
CA GLU A 96 -11.56 -28.65 2.97
C GLU A 96 -12.21 -27.52 2.14
N VAL A 97 -11.50 -26.40 1.96
CA VAL A 97 -11.94 -25.31 1.07
C VAL A 97 -11.78 -25.69 -0.41
N GLY A 98 -10.82 -26.55 -0.74
CA GLY A 98 -10.42 -26.86 -2.11
C GLY A 98 -9.63 -25.72 -2.77
N GLU A 99 -8.92 -26.03 -3.84
CA GLU A 99 -8.00 -25.09 -4.49
C GLU A 99 -8.70 -23.91 -5.19
N PHE A 100 -7.98 -22.79 -5.30
CA PHE A 100 -8.43 -21.61 -6.04
C PHE A 100 -8.21 -21.78 -7.55
N ASP A 101 -9.29 -21.77 -8.33
CA ASP A 101 -9.24 -21.72 -9.79
C ASP A 101 -9.70 -20.34 -10.32
N PRO A 102 -8.80 -19.50 -10.87
CA PRO A 102 -9.14 -18.19 -11.41
C PRO A 102 -10.05 -18.22 -12.66
N SER A 103 -10.30 -19.41 -13.21
CA SER A 103 -11.24 -19.65 -14.31
C SER A 103 -12.67 -19.88 -13.82
N LYS A 104 -12.83 -20.34 -12.56
CA LYS A 104 -14.13 -20.69 -11.96
C LYS A 104 -14.66 -19.61 -11.02
N GLU A 105 -13.79 -18.94 -10.25
CA GLU A 105 -14.19 -17.95 -9.25
C GLU A 105 -13.25 -16.74 -9.21
N LYS A 106 -13.67 -15.64 -8.55
CA LYS A 106 -12.78 -14.50 -8.32
C LYS A 106 -12.05 -14.69 -6.98
N LEU A 107 -10.83 -14.16 -6.89
CA LEU A 107 -9.99 -14.21 -5.69
C LEU A 107 -10.68 -13.67 -4.40
N LEU A 108 -11.67 -12.78 -4.52
CA LEU A 108 -12.47 -12.29 -3.38
C LEU A 108 -13.63 -13.22 -2.98
N ASP A 109 -14.11 -14.05 -3.91
CA ASP A 109 -15.07 -15.11 -3.60
C ASP A 109 -14.34 -16.24 -2.87
N TYR A 110 -13.16 -16.65 -3.37
CA TYR A 110 -12.26 -17.55 -2.66
C TYR A 110 -11.90 -17.05 -1.24
N ALA A 111 -11.62 -15.76 -1.07
CA ALA A 111 -11.37 -15.18 0.25
C ALA A 111 -12.56 -15.27 1.21
N ARG A 112 -13.80 -15.22 0.70
CA ARG A 112 -15.01 -15.52 1.49
C ARG A 112 -15.08 -16.99 1.87
N ARG A 113 -14.83 -17.91 0.93
CA ARG A 113 -14.83 -19.37 1.20
C ARG A 113 -13.78 -19.74 2.26
N CYS A 114 -12.57 -19.18 2.17
CA CYS A 114 -11.55 -19.29 3.22
C CYS A 114 -12.05 -18.77 4.57
N TYR A 115 -12.67 -17.58 4.62
CA TYR A 115 -13.13 -17.00 5.89
C TYR A 115 -14.21 -17.83 6.58
N VAL A 116 -15.17 -18.37 5.82
CA VAL A 116 -16.27 -19.20 6.36
C VAL A 116 -15.76 -20.53 6.92
N ALA A 117 -14.66 -21.08 6.38
CA ALA A 117 -14.03 -22.31 6.84
C ALA A 117 -12.93 -22.09 7.92
N LEU A 118 -12.86 -20.91 8.57
CA LEU A 118 -11.98 -20.68 9.71
C LEU A 118 -12.72 -20.96 11.03
N ASP A 119 -12.53 -22.17 11.56
CA ASP A 119 -13.04 -22.57 12.88
C ASP A 119 -12.57 -21.64 14.01
N GLU A 120 -13.33 -21.56 15.11
CA GLU A 120 -13.00 -20.69 16.26
C GLU A 120 -11.64 -21.01 16.89
N GLU A 121 -11.20 -22.28 16.84
CA GLU A 121 -9.85 -22.67 17.25
C GLU A 121 -8.78 -22.04 16.34
N THR A 122 -8.94 -22.15 15.01
CA THR A 122 -8.02 -21.54 14.04
C THR A 122 -8.01 -20.02 14.15
N LEU A 123 -9.17 -19.38 14.37
CA LEU A 123 -9.25 -17.95 14.65
C LEU A 123 -8.52 -17.59 15.96
N SER A 124 -8.59 -18.42 16.99
CA SER A 124 -7.86 -18.23 18.25
C SER A 124 -6.34 -18.35 18.05
N ARG A 125 -5.88 -19.35 17.28
CA ARG A 125 -4.47 -19.48 16.85
C ARG A 125 -4.01 -18.22 16.08
N VAL A 126 -4.82 -17.73 15.14
CA VAL A 126 -4.57 -16.49 14.38
C VAL A 126 -4.42 -15.28 15.30
N GLN A 127 -5.28 -15.10 16.31
CA GLN A 127 -5.19 -13.97 17.23
C GLN A 127 -3.94 -14.03 18.12
N ALA A 128 -3.51 -15.22 18.56
CA ALA A 128 -2.24 -15.39 19.27
C ALA A 128 -1.04 -14.98 18.38
N LEU A 129 -1.03 -15.39 17.11
CA LEU A 129 0.03 -15.03 16.16
C LEU A 129 0.02 -13.52 15.81
N LYS A 130 -1.14 -12.86 15.78
CA LYS A 130 -1.25 -11.40 15.64
C LYS A 130 -0.63 -10.66 16.84
N LYS A 131 -0.94 -11.08 18.07
CA LYS A 131 -0.30 -10.56 19.30
C LYS A 131 1.21 -10.76 19.27
N ASN A 132 1.67 -11.94 18.85
CA ASN A 132 3.09 -12.29 18.73
C ASN A 132 3.81 -11.63 17.54
N ASN A 133 3.16 -10.71 16.79
CA ASN A 133 3.70 -10.03 15.61
C ASN A 133 4.10 -10.99 14.46
N LEU A 134 3.60 -12.22 14.46
CA LEU A 134 3.80 -13.24 13.43
C LEU A 134 2.74 -13.18 12.33
N LEU A 135 1.65 -12.44 12.56
CA LEU A 135 0.66 -12.03 11.57
C LEU A 135 0.42 -10.51 11.64
N LEU A 136 -0.21 -9.94 10.62
CA LEU A 136 -0.56 -8.53 10.58
C LEU A 136 -1.74 -8.23 11.52
N PRO A 137 -1.68 -7.18 12.37
CA PRO A 137 -2.81 -6.75 13.19
C PRO A 137 -3.86 -6.03 12.32
N ILE A 138 -4.66 -6.82 11.61
CA ILE A 138 -5.71 -6.34 10.71
C ILE A 138 -6.98 -7.19 10.84
N SER A 139 -8.11 -6.51 11.02
CA SER A 139 -9.46 -7.07 10.96
C SER A 139 -9.86 -7.31 9.50
N TYR A 140 -10.65 -8.34 9.24
CA TYR A 140 -11.13 -8.65 7.89
C TYR A 140 -12.05 -7.53 7.35
N ARG A 141 -12.08 -7.34 6.02
CA ARG A 141 -13.04 -6.44 5.35
C ARG A 141 -13.55 -7.06 4.05
N LEU A 142 -14.44 -8.03 4.16
CA LEU A 142 -15.17 -8.58 3.02
C LEU A 142 -16.35 -7.64 2.70
N LYS A 143 -16.62 -7.37 1.41
CA LYS A 143 -17.72 -6.50 0.97
C LYS A 143 -18.70 -7.28 0.08
N GLY A 144 -19.97 -7.27 0.46
CA GLY A 144 -21.07 -7.96 -0.22
C GLY A 144 -21.24 -9.40 0.27
N GLY A 145 -22.51 -9.81 0.44
CA GLY A 145 -22.91 -11.04 1.11
C GLY A 145 -23.22 -10.80 2.60
N GLU A 146 -24.34 -11.35 3.07
CA GLU A 146 -24.73 -11.33 4.47
C GLU A 146 -23.83 -12.28 5.27
N ASP A 147 -22.97 -11.73 6.13
CA ASP A 147 -23.25 -11.77 7.58
C ASP A 147 -22.40 -10.71 8.30
N SER A 148 -22.97 -10.09 9.35
CA SER A 148 -22.30 -9.05 10.13
C SER A 148 -21.59 -9.67 11.34
N LEU A 149 -20.65 -10.60 11.06
CA LEU A 149 -19.91 -11.37 12.07
C LEU A 149 -18.84 -10.55 12.81
N LYS A 150 -19.36 -9.61 13.60
CA LYS A 150 -18.84 -8.96 14.81
C LYS A 150 -17.41 -8.44 14.75
N GLU A 151 -17.31 -7.13 14.95
CA GLU A 151 -16.19 -6.50 15.63
C GLU A 151 -15.97 -7.16 17.01
N LYS A 152 -15.17 -8.22 17.04
CA LYS A 152 -14.44 -8.68 18.23
C LYS A 152 -13.28 -7.73 18.46
N GLU A 153 -13.62 -6.47 18.68
CA GLU A 153 -12.67 -5.39 18.90
C GLU A 153 -12.12 -5.50 20.32
N THR A 154 -11.08 -6.33 20.49
CA THR A 154 -10.35 -6.40 21.74
C THR A 154 -9.49 -5.13 21.88
N HIS A 155 -10.15 -4.04 22.27
CA HIS A 155 -9.52 -2.83 22.78
C HIS A 155 -8.82 -3.17 24.10
N ALA A 156 -7.62 -3.74 23.99
CA ALA A 156 -6.63 -3.75 25.05
C ALA A 156 -6.03 -2.33 25.16
N THR A 157 -6.86 -1.37 25.56
CA THR A 157 -6.43 -0.02 25.88
C THR A 157 -5.56 -0.07 27.13
N THR A 158 -4.37 0.53 27.04
CA THR A 158 -3.42 0.66 28.13
C THR A 158 -3.86 1.72 29.15
N ASN A 159 -3.56 1.45 30.43
CA ASN A 159 -3.84 2.24 31.65
C ASN A 159 -5.29 2.17 32.13
#